data_AF-A0A7J3P2A7-F1
#
_entry.id   AF-A0A7J3P2A7-F1
#
_cell.length_a   1.000
_cell.length_b   1.000
_cell.length_c   1.000
_cell.angle_alpha   90.00
_cell.angle_beta   90.00
_cell.angle_gamma   90.00
#
_symmetry.space_group_name_H-M   'P 1'
#
loop_
_entity.id
_entity.type
_entity.pdbx_description
1 polymer ?
#
loop_
_entity_poly.entity_id
_entity_poly.type
_entity_poly.pdbx_seq_one_letter_code
_entity_poly.pdbx_strand_id
1 'polypeptide(L)'
;MTPGPPQDVQIHPGRRSRRLRGLRLGKTESYLLDVVEREGCCHLTLLDPENLDRDALARTVRTAEEQGTDAFMVGGSTIWSHESYDVAVRTIKENTSKPVIVFPNNVNAVSRYADAIFYMSLLNSLEWWFLLGAQIHGSFLVKEYGLEAIPMGYIVFGAGSSVAVV
;
A
#
# COMPACT_ATOMS: atom_id res chain seq x y z
N MET A 1 45.93 -17.45 -3.31
CA MET A 1 44.62 -17.96 -2.87
C MET A 1 43.57 -17.01 -3.37
N THR A 2 42.89 -17.36 -4.47
CA THR A 2 41.73 -16.61 -4.98
C THR A 2 40.48 -17.07 -4.23
N PRO A 3 39.53 -16.17 -3.90
CA PRO A 3 38.28 -16.57 -3.28
C PRO A 3 37.49 -17.43 -4.28
N GLY A 4 36.93 -18.56 -3.81
CA GLY A 4 36.03 -19.39 -4.60
C GLY A 4 34.74 -18.64 -4.96
N PRO A 5 34.01 -19.11 -5.99
CA PRO A 5 32.78 -18.46 -6.43
C PRO A 5 31.71 -18.43 -5.31
N PRO A 6 30.79 -17.45 -5.33
CA PRO A 6 29.73 -17.36 -4.34
C PRO A 6 28.88 -18.63 -4.36
N GLN A 7 28.55 -19.16 -3.19
CA GLN A 7 27.62 -20.28 -3.08
C GLN A 7 26.21 -19.76 -3.36
N ASP A 8 25.55 -20.36 -4.35
CA ASP A 8 24.16 -20.07 -4.68
C ASP A 8 23.28 -20.28 -3.44
N VAL A 9 22.54 -19.24 -3.06
CA VAL A 9 21.49 -19.33 -2.04
C VAL A 9 20.38 -20.22 -2.60
N GLN A 10 20.31 -21.46 -2.11
CA GLN A 10 19.20 -22.35 -2.43
C GLN A 10 17.90 -21.78 -1.85
N ILE A 11 17.06 -21.23 -2.71
CA ILE A 11 15.70 -20.83 -2.38
C ILE A 11 14.87 -22.11 -2.22
N HIS A 12 14.57 -22.49 -0.98
CA HIS A 12 13.74 -23.67 -0.70
C HIS A 12 12.31 -23.46 -1.23
N PRO A 13 11.74 -24.42 -1.99
CA PRO A 13 10.38 -24.30 -2.48
C PRO A 13 9.36 -24.47 -1.34
N GLY A 14 8.44 -23.52 -1.26
CA GLY A 14 7.08 -23.71 -0.74
C GLY A 14 6.95 -24.13 0.71
N ARG A 15 7.29 -23.24 1.66
CA ARG A 15 6.78 -23.36 3.02
C ARG A 15 5.30 -22.98 2.98
N ARG A 16 4.40 -23.98 2.84
CA ARG A 16 2.94 -23.79 2.92
C ARG A 16 2.64 -22.76 4.01
N SER A 17 2.07 -21.62 3.61
CA SER A 17 1.58 -20.59 4.52
C SER A 17 0.71 -21.29 5.56
N ARG A 18 1.21 -21.36 6.80
CA ARG A 18 0.39 -21.70 7.96
C ARG A 18 -0.62 -20.57 8.05
N ARG A 19 -1.75 -20.72 7.37
CA ARG A 19 -2.91 -19.84 7.53
C ARG A 19 -3.13 -19.69 9.03
N LEU A 20 -2.93 -18.49 9.55
CA LEU A 20 -3.32 -18.12 10.89
C LEU A 20 -4.82 -18.48 10.98
N ARG A 21 -5.15 -19.48 11.80
CA ARG A 21 -6.52 -20.01 11.86
C ARG A 21 -7.45 -18.89 12.29
N GLY A 22 -8.28 -18.39 11.39
CA GLY A 22 -9.34 -17.42 11.69
C GLY A 22 -9.34 -16.14 10.84
N LEU A 23 -8.23 -15.78 10.17
CA LEU A 23 -8.21 -14.61 9.28
C LEU A 23 -8.53 -15.05 7.85
N ARG A 24 -9.65 -14.54 7.32
CA ARG A 24 -9.99 -14.67 5.90
C ARG A 24 -9.34 -13.49 5.17
N LEU A 25 -8.36 -13.79 4.33
CA LEU A 25 -7.74 -12.82 3.44
C LEU A 25 -8.80 -12.24 2.50
N GLY A 26 -8.72 -10.93 2.25
CA GLY A 26 -9.54 -10.29 1.23
C GLY A 26 -9.02 -10.55 -0.18
N LYS A 27 -9.68 -9.94 -1.18
CA LYS A 27 -9.39 -10.17 -2.59
C LYS A 27 -8.02 -9.58 -2.96
N THR A 28 -7.72 -8.39 -2.46
CA THR A 28 -6.51 -7.63 -2.76
C THR A 28 -5.30 -8.26 -2.09
N GLU A 29 -5.39 -8.59 -0.80
CA GLU A 29 -4.33 -9.28 -0.07
C GLU A 29 -4.02 -10.65 -0.70
N SER A 30 -5.06 -11.41 -1.07
CA SER A 30 -4.87 -12.70 -1.77
C SER A 30 -4.17 -12.49 -3.11
N TYR A 31 -4.59 -11.50 -3.90
CA TYR A 31 -3.95 -11.16 -5.18
C TYR A 31 -2.46 -10.82 -5.01
N LEU A 32 -2.09 -9.98 -4.04
CA LEU A 32 -0.70 -9.60 -3.80
C LEU A 32 0.15 -10.81 -3.40
N LEU A 33 -0.38 -11.68 -2.53
CA LEU A 33 0.31 -12.90 -2.12
C LEU A 33 0.49 -13.89 -3.28
N ASP A 34 -0.52 -14.03 -4.14
CA ASP A 34 -0.44 -14.89 -5.32
C ASP A 34 0.62 -14.38 -6.32
N VAL A 35 0.76 -13.05 -6.49
CA VAL A 35 1.84 -12.46 -7.30
C VAL A 35 3.20 -12.79 -6.70
N VAL A 36 3.40 -12.58 -5.39
CA VAL A 36 4.67 -12.93 -4.72
C VAL A 36 4.99 -14.42 -4.86
N GLU A 37 4.00 -15.30 -4.75
CA GLU A 37 4.20 -16.75 -4.90
C GLU A 37 4.59 -17.13 -6.33
N ARG A 38 4.01 -16.48 -7.35
CA ARG A 38 4.26 -16.78 -8.77
C ARG A 38 5.56 -16.15 -9.27
N GLU A 39 5.85 -14.92 -8.87
CA GLU A 39 6.88 -14.07 -9.49
C GLU A 39 8.07 -13.80 -8.56
N GLY A 40 7.96 -14.16 -7.28
CA GLY A 40 9.02 -13.98 -6.28
C GLY A 40 9.06 -12.59 -5.65
N CYS A 41 8.42 -11.60 -6.27
CA CYS A 41 8.22 -10.26 -5.73
C CYS A 41 6.88 -9.69 -6.21
N CYS A 42 6.42 -8.61 -5.58
CA CYS A 42 5.29 -7.82 -6.02
C CYS A 42 5.69 -6.35 -6.02
N HIS A 43 5.52 -5.67 -7.14
CA HIS A 43 5.88 -4.28 -7.31
C HIS A 43 4.67 -3.36 -7.13
N LEU A 44 4.77 -2.38 -6.23
CA LEU A 44 3.71 -1.42 -5.97
C LEU A 44 4.20 0.01 -6.26
N THR A 45 3.47 0.73 -7.11
CA THR A 45 3.78 2.14 -7.41
C THR A 45 3.03 3.06 -6.45
N LEU A 46 3.77 3.85 -5.67
CA LEU A 46 3.19 4.93 -4.85
C LEU A 46 2.95 6.17 -5.70
N LEU A 47 1.71 6.66 -5.69
CA LEU A 47 1.29 7.88 -6.36
C LEU A 47 0.86 8.90 -5.32
N ASP A 48 1.59 10.01 -5.25
CA ASP A 48 1.20 11.18 -4.46
C ASP A 48 0.30 12.09 -5.31
N PRO A 49 -1.00 12.21 -4.96
CA PRO A 49 -1.96 12.98 -5.74
C PRO A 49 -1.73 14.50 -5.71
N GLU A 50 -0.84 15.01 -4.85
CA GLU A 50 -0.50 16.44 -4.82
C GLU A 50 0.17 16.92 -6.12
N ASN A 51 0.94 16.05 -6.79
CA ASN A 51 1.92 16.49 -7.78
C ASN A 51 1.47 16.36 -9.24
N LEU A 52 0.23 15.92 -9.51
CA LEU A 52 -0.18 15.53 -10.85
C LEU A 52 -1.57 16.08 -11.22
N ASP A 53 -1.65 16.75 -12.37
CA ASP A 53 -2.93 16.94 -13.05
C ASP A 53 -3.51 15.58 -13.51
N ARG A 54 -4.81 15.53 -13.82
CA ARG A 54 -5.50 14.26 -14.13
C ARG A 54 -4.89 13.53 -15.33
N ASP A 55 -4.47 14.25 -16.36
CA ASP A 55 -3.92 13.65 -17.58
C ASP A 55 -2.52 13.11 -17.33
N ALA A 56 -1.71 13.82 -16.55
CA ALA A 56 -0.40 13.37 -16.09
C ALA A 56 -0.54 12.12 -15.21
N LEU A 57 -1.48 12.12 -14.26
CA LEU A 57 -1.76 10.95 -13.42
C LEU A 57 -2.18 9.74 -14.25
N ALA A 58 -3.10 9.92 -15.20
CA ALA A 58 -3.55 8.86 -16.08
C ALA A 58 -2.41 8.30 -16.96
N ARG A 59 -1.52 9.16 -17.48
CA ARG A 59 -0.31 8.71 -18.19
C ARG A 59 0.62 7.91 -17.29
N THR A 60 0.91 8.42 -16.09
CA THR A 60 1.79 7.75 -15.11
C THR A 60 1.26 6.37 -14.74
N VAL A 61 -0.05 6.22 -14.52
CA VAL A 61 -0.70 4.94 -14.23
C VAL A 61 -0.51 3.95 -15.37
N ARG A 62 -0.85 4.34 -16.60
CA ARG A 62 -0.69 3.45 -17.77
C ARG A 62 0.77 3.05 -17.98
N THR A 63 1.69 4.00 -17.89
CA THR A 63 3.12 3.71 -18.02
C THR A 63 3.61 2.77 -16.92
N ALA A 64 3.21 2.97 -15.66
CA ALA A 64 3.61 2.09 -14.57
C ALA A 64 3.06 0.65 -14.74
N GLU A 65 1.82 0.50 -15.21
CA GLU A 65 1.25 -0.82 -15.54
C GLU A 65 1.98 -1.49 -16.71
N GLU A 66 2.29 -0.74 -17.77
CA GLU A 66 3.11 -1.23 -18.89
C GLU A 66 4.53 -1.65 -18.45
N GLN A 67 5.09 -1.02 -17.42
CA GLN A 67 6.39 -1.38 -16.84
C GLN A 67 6.31 -2.48 -15.77
N GLY A 68 5.14 -3.09 -15.57
CA GLY A 68 4.99 -4.28 -14.73
C GLY A 68 4.64 -4.00 -13.27
N THR A 69 4.00 -2.85 -12.95
CA THR A 69 3.45 -2.66 -11.61
C THR A 69 2.26 -3.59 -11.36
N ASP A 70 2.18 -4.13 -10.14
CA ASP A 70 1.14 -5.09 -9.75
C ASP A 70 -0.03 -4.44 -9.03
N ALA A 71 0.23 -3.34 -8.31
CA ALA A 71 -0.80 -2.54 -7.67
C ALA A 71 -0.33 -1.10 -7.50
N PHE A 72 -1.31 -0.21 -7.29
CA PHE A 72 -1.06 1.20 -7.04
C PHE A 72 -1.34 1.53 -5.59
N MET A 73 -0.39 2.19 -4.94
CA MET A 73 -0.62 2.83 -3.64
C MET A 73 -0.97 4.29 -3.88
N VAL A 74 -1.99 4.80 -3.18
CA VAL A 74 -2.36 6.21 -3.22
C VAL A 74 -2.14 6.79 -1.84
N GLY A 75 -1.33 7.83 -1.75
CA GLY A 75 -0.90 8.39 -0.47
C GLY A 75 0.31 9.29 -0.63
N GLY A 76 0.69 9.98 0.45
CA GLY A 76 1.76 10.99 0.42
C GLY A 76 1.77 11.80 1.71
N SER A 77 2.54 12.88 1.78
CA SER A 77 2.61 13.74 2.97
C SER A 77 1.50 14.80 3.02
N THR A 78 0.92 15.18 1.88
CA THR A 78 0.02 16.32 1.78
C THR A 78 -1.30 15.92 1.13
N ILE A 79 -2.36 15.81 1.92
CA ILE A 79 -3.73 15.65 1.38
C ILE A 79 -4.45 16.97 1.55
N TRP A 80 -4.66 17.66 0.43
CA TRP A 80 -5.27 18.98 0.40
C TRP A 80 -6.78 18.95 0.72
N SER A 81 -7.52 17.98 0.17
CA SER A 81 -8.93 17.77 0.51
C SER A 81 -9.35 16.32 0.24
N HIS A 82 -10.45 15.91 0.85
CA HIS A 82 -11.05 14.60 0.61
C HIS A 82 -11.52 14.45 -0.85
N GLU A 83 -12.06 15.52 -1.43
CA GLU A 83 -12.54 15.55 -2.81
C GLU A 83 -11.40 15.38 -3.82
N SER A 84 -10.27 16.08 -3.63
CA SER A 84 -9.13 15.93 -4.54
C SER A 84 -8.53 14.53 -4.47
N TYR A 85 -8.51 13.94 -3.26
CA TYR A 85 -8.08 12.56 -3.05
C TYR A 85 -8.98 11.56 -3.77
N ASP A 86 -10.31 11.69 -3.64
CA ASP A 86 -11.27 10.86 -4.34
C ASP A 86 -11.15 10.96 -5.87
N VAL A 87 -10.95 12.17 -6.40
CA VAL A 87 -10.71 12.41 -7.82
C VAL A 87 -9.46 11.66 -8.30
N ALA A 88 -8.38 11.70 -7.52
CA ALA A 88 -7.14 11.00 -7.87
C ALA A 88 -7.33 9.47 -7.86
N VAL A 89 -7.93 8.91 -6.80
CA VAL A 89 -8.21 7.47 -6.71
C VAL A 89 -9.08 7.01 -7.88
N ARG A 90 -10.12 7.78 -8.22
CA ARG A 90 -10.97 7.50 -9.37
C ARG A 90 -10.21 7.54 -10.69
N THR A 91 -9.37 8.56 -10.88
CA THR A 91 -8.57 8.72 -12.10
C THR A 91 -7.63 7.52 -12.28
N ILE A 92 -7.04 7.01 -11.19
CA ILE A 92 -6.23 5.79 -11.23
C ILE A 92 -7.11 4.58 -11.61
N LYS A 93 -8.24 4.37 -10.93
CA LYS A 93 -9.17 3.26 -11.20
C LYS A 93 -9.73 3.25 -12.62
N GLU A 94 -9.94 4.42 -13.22
CA GLU A 94 -10.42 4.56 -14.61
C GLU A 94 -9.34 4.18 -15.64
N ASN A 95 -8.06 4.08 -15.23
CA ASN A 95 -6.92 3.87 -16.12
C ASN A 95 -6.12 2.59 -15.83
N THR A 96 -6.55 1.75 -14.88
CA THR A 96 -5.88 0.48 -14.57
C THR A 96 -6.88 -0.61 -14.17
N SER A 97 -6.51 -1.86 -14.44
CA SER A 97 -7.20 -3.05 -13.90
C SER A 97 -6.60 -3.56 -12.58
N LYS A 98 -5.44 -3.02 -12.20
CA LYS A 98 -4.69 -3.41 -11.00
C LYS A 98 -5.36 -2.88 -9.73
N PRO A 99 -5.16 -3.52 -8.57
CA PRO A 99 -5.68 -3.02 -7.30
C PRO A 99 -5.14 -1.64 -6.96
N VAL A 100 -6.02 -0.79 -6.42
CA VAL A 100 -5.67 0.52 -5.88
C VAL A 100 -5.84 0.50 -4.37
N ILE A 101 -4.76 0.72 -3.66
CA ILE A 101 -4.64 0.55 -2.22
C ILE A 101 -4.35 1.92 -1.59
N VAL A 102 -5.16 2.31 -0.63
CA VAL A 102 -4.89 3.50 0.18
C VAL A 102 -3.65 3.25 1.05
N PHE A 103 -2.66 4.12 0.94
CA PHE A 103 -1.50 4.24 1.83
C PHE A 103 -1.69 5.49 2.70
N PRO A 104 -2.43 5.37 3.82
CA PRO A 104 -2.94 6.53 4.53
C PRO A 104 -1.83 7.24 5.32
N ASN A 105 -1.82 8.57 5.26
CA ASN A 105 -0.99 9.40 6.15
C ASN A 105 -1.75 9.89 7.41
N ASN A 106 -3.10 9.92 7.35
CA ASN A 106 -4.00 10.31 8.43
C ASN A 106 -5.45 9.91 8.08
N VAL A 107 -6.41 10.18 8.97
CA VAL A 107 -7.85 9.85 8.82
C VAL A 107 -8.48 10.45 7.56
N ASN A 108 -7.97 11.59 7.06
CA ASN A 108 -8.47 12.24 5.86
C ASN A 108 -8.16 11.45 4.57
N ALA A 109 -7.23 10.52 4.64
CA ALA A 109 -6.71 9.74 3.51
C ALA A 109 -7.54 8.49 3.21
N VAL A 110 -8.88 8.51 3.35
CA VAL A 110 -9.72 7.33 3.16
C VAL A 110 -10.68 7.58 1.99
N SER A 111 -10.53 6.85 0.89
CA SER A 111 -11.41 6.97 -0.28
C SER A 111 -12.29 5.75 -0.43
N ARG A 112 -13.59 5.94 -0.70
CA ARG A 112 -14.54 4.86 -0.99
C ARG A 112 -14.32 4.19 -2.35
N TYR A 113 -13.48 4.77 -3.20
CA TYR A 113 -13.22 4.29 -4.56
C TYR A 113 -12.04 3.32 -4.65
N ALA A 114 -11.26 3.17 -3.58
CA ALA A 114 -10.15 2.24 -3.51
C ALA A 114 -10.63 0.79 -3.30
N ASP A 115 -9.80 -0.18 -3.64
CA ASP A 115 -10.09 -1.60 -3.42
C ASP A 115 -9.77 -2.02 -1.99
N ALA A 116 -8.71 -1.44 -1.42
CA ALA A 116 -8.20 -1.77 -0.09
C ALA A 116 -7.55 -0.56 0.59
N ILE A 117 -7.27 -0.70 1.88
CA ILE A 117 -6.46 0.20 2.66
C ILE A 117 -5.39 -0.59 3.39
N PHE A 118 -4.14 -0.12 3.36
CA PHE A 118 -3.14 -0.57 4.32
C PHE A 118 -3.50 0.01 5.68
N TYR A 119 -4.17 -0.82 6.47
CA TYR A 119 -4.66 -0.49 7.80
C TYR A 119 -3.49 -0.60 8.79
N MET A 120 -2.61 0.40 8.69
CA MET A 120 -1.27 0.33 9.24
C MET A 120 -1.18 0.89 10.67
N SER A 121 -0.25 0.36 11.45
CA SER A 121 0.20 0.92 12.74
C SER A 121 1.66 1.32 12.63
N LEU A 122 1.99 2.60 12.90
CA LEU A 122 3.38 3.07 12.93
C LEU A 122 4.03 2.62 14.24
N LEU A 123 4.69 1.46 14.20
CA LEU A 123 5.11 0.70 15.37
C LEU A 123 6.23 1.37 16.18
N ASN A 124 7.02 2.23 15.54
CA ASN A 124 8.10 2.97 16.18
C ASN A 124 7.80 4.48 16.30
N SER A 125 6.53 4.87 16.33
CA SER A 125 6.14 6.24 16.69
C SER A 125 6.18 6.45 18.20
N LEU A 126 6.61 7.65 18.63
CA LEU A 126 6.42 8.11 20.01
C LEU A 126 5.02 8.71 20.25
N GLU A 127 4.27 8.98 19.19
CA GLU A 127 2.95 9.57 19.26
C GLU A 127 1.87 8.49 19.17
N TRP A 128 1.07 8.35 20.23
CA TRP A 128 -0.02 7.36 20.31
C TRP A 128 -1.02 7.48 19.14
N TRP A 129 -1.15 8.68 18.59
CA TRP A 129 -2.01 8.98 17.46
C TRP A 129 -1.69 8.08 16.26
N PHE A 130 -0.42 7.89 15.92
CA PHE A 130 -0.02 7.09 14.76
C PHE A 130 0.10 5.58 15.07
N LEU A 131 0.21 5.22 16.35
CA LEU A 131 0.22 3.82 16.78
C LEU A 131 -1.18 3.19 16.70
N LEU A 132 -2.20 3.90 17.19
CA LEU A 132 -3.58 3.38 17.30
C LEU A 132 -4.70 4.42 17.17
N GLY A 133 -4.43 5.72 17.38
CA GLY A 133 -5.44 6.77 17.36
C GLY A 133 -6.12 6.94 16.00
N ALA A 134 -5.34 7.23 14.96
CA ALA A 134 -5.85 7.46 13.60
C ALA A 134 -6.64 6.24 13.07
N GLN A 135 -6.21 5.03 13.42
CA GLN A 135 -6.83 3.78 13.04
C GLN A 135 -8.23 3.66 13.66
N ILE A 136 -8.35 3.91 14.98
CA ILE A 136 -9.63 3.92 15.68
C ILE A 136 -10.57 4.95 15.03
N HIS A 137 -10.09 6.17 14.81
CA HIS A 137 -10.89 7.23 14.21
C HIS A 137 -11.32 6.94 12.76
N GLY A 138 -10.44 6.31 11.96
CA GLY A 138 -10.75 5.92 10.58
C GLY A 138 -11.54 4.62 10.44
N SER A 139 -11.64 3.80 11.50
CA SER A 139 -12.24 2.46 11.45
C SER A 139 -13.67 2.45 10.95
N PHE A 140 -14.47 3.44 11.36
CA PHE A 140 -15.86 3.57 10.94
C PHE A 140 -15.96 3.82 9.44
N LEU A 141 -15.17 4.75 8.90
CA LEU A 141 -15.13 5.06 7.47
C LEU A 141 -14.68 3.85 6.64
N VAL A 142 -13.62 3.16 7.08
CA VAL A 142 -13.12 1.95 6.40
C VAL A 142 -14.23 0.89 6.30
N LYS A 143 -14.98 0.68 7.38
CA LYS A 143 -16.10 -0.26 7.41
C LYS A 143 -17.28 0.21 6.57
N GLU A 144 -17.66 1.48 6.67
CA GLU A 144 -18.78 2.07 5.92
C GLU A 144 -18.53 2.00 4.42
N TYR A 145 -17.29 2.26 3.99
CA TYR A 145 -16.89 2.23 2.57
C TYR A 145 -16.67 0.81 2.05
N GLY A 146 -16.70 -0.20 2.92
CA GLY A 146 -16.48 -1.59 2.53
C GLY A 146 -15.06 -1.86 2.03
N LEU A 147 -14.09 -1.05 2.45
CA LEU A 147 -12.69 -1.22 2.06
C LEU A 147 -12.11 -2.49 2.68
N GLU A 148 -11.34 -3.23 1.91
CA GLU A 148 -10.53 -4.31 2.44
C GLU A 148 -9.41 -3.75 3.31
N ALA A 149 -9.50 -3.96 4.63
CA ALA A 149 -8.47 -3.54 5.57
C ALA A 149 -7.35 -4.58 5.62
N ILE A 150 -6.21 -4.28 4.98
CA ILE A 150 -5.01 -5.13 5.01
C ILE A 150 -4.17 -4.73 6.23
N PRO A 151 -4.03 -5.59 7.25
CA PRO A 151 -3.32 -5.24 8.47
C PRO A 151 -1.81 -5.10 8.18
N MET A 152 -1.23 -3.95 8.54
CA MET A 152 0.18 -3.65 8.27
C MET A 152 0.91 -3.12 9.51
N GLY A 153 2.05 -3.69 9.84
CA GLY A 153 3.02 -3.05 10.73
C GLY A 153 3.90 -2.11 9.90
N TYR A 154 3.90 -0.82 10.21
CA TYR A 154 4.71 0.18 9.51
C TYR A 154 5.85 0.63 10.42
N ILE A 155 7.08 0.57 9.91
CA ILE A 155 8.30 0.93 10.65
C ILE A 155 9.11 1.87 9.78
N VAL A 156 9.50 3.02 10.33
CA VAL A 156 10.34 4.00 9.63
C VAL A 156 11.80 3.84 10.05
N PHE A 157 12.70 3.82 9.08
CA PHE A 157 14.15 3.79 9.30
C PHE A 157 14.81 5.05 8.76
N GLY A 158 15.87 5.52 9.43
CA GLY A 158 16.66 6.69 9.02
C GLY A 158 16.15 8.01 9.61
N ALA A 159 17.06 8.97 9.79
CA ALA A 159 16.73 10.32 10.19
C ALA A 159 16.53 11.19 8.95
N GLY A 160 15.31 11.71 8.73
CA GLY A 160 15.02 12.67 7.65
C GLY A 160 13.77 12.44 6.82
N SER A 161 12.94 11.42 7.12
CA SER A 161 11.65 11.28 6.43
C SER A 161 10.61 12.28 6.95
N SER A 162 9.81 12.86 6.05
CA SER A 162 8.62 13.65 6.40
C SER A 162 7.54 12.83 7.13
N VAL A 163 7.64 11.50 7.08
CA VAL A 163 6.71 10.58 7.75
C VAL A 163 7.11 10.42 9.22
N ALA A 164 6.63 11.37 10.01
CA ALA A 164 6.51 11.42 11.47
C ALA A 164 7.76 11.17 12.34
N VAL A 165 7.86 11.99 13.38
CA VAL A 165 8.87 11.99 14.45
C VAL A 165 9.04 10.58 15.05
N VAL A 166 10.28 10.09 15.01
CA VAL A 166 10.77 8.95 15.80
C VAL A 166 11.20 9.44 17.18
#